data_AF-A0A537BW50-F1
#
_entry.id   AF-A0A537BW50-F1
#
_cell.length_a   1.000
_cell.length_b   1.000
_cell.length_c   1.000
_cell.angle_alpha   90.00
_cell.angle_beta   90.00
_cell.angle_gamma   90.00
#
_symmetry.space_group_name_H-M   'P 1'
#
loop_
_entity.id
_entity.type
_entity.pdbx_description
1 polymer ?
#
loop_
_entity_poly.entity_id
_entity_poly.type
_entity_poly.pdbx_seq_one_letter_code
_entity_poly.pdbx_strand_id
1 'polypeptide(L)'
;MRLRYAPAVEPSDARANVAFLEQLYQMVESCAGIQAPAPLVVIEKEGTLVSPLDGLQHHGLYYFDPDLMLIDDGAWTFWSLKHEAVHYLLQHALGNSDPDHTSSLFATCVELPFAMP
;
A
#
# COMPACT_ATOMS: atom_id res chain seq x y z
N MET A 1 -3.39 14.72 2.75
CA MET A 1 -2.37 14.54 1.68
C MET A 1 -3.08 13.96 0.47
N ARG A 2 -2.86 14.46 -0.76
CA ARG A 2 -3.59 13.99 -1.95
C ARG A 2 -2.83 12.87 -2.66
N LEU A 3 -3.37 11.65 -2.73
CA LEU A 3 -2.76 10.56 -3.50
C LEU A 3 -2.83 10.87 -5.01
N ARG A 4 -1.74 10.59 -5.73
CA ARG A 4 -1.79 10.54 -7.20
C ARG A 4 -2.43 9.19 -7.56
N TYR A 5 -3.54 9.23 -8.28
CA TYR A 5 -4.40 8.07 -8.53
C TYR A 5 -4.59 7.90 -10.04
N ALA A 6 -4.22 6.72 -10.57
CA ALA A 6 -4.57 6.30 -11.92
C ALA A 6 -5.50 5.09 -11.80
N PRO A 7 -6.83 5.28 -11.88
CA PRO A 7 -7.74 4.15 -11.89
C PRO A 7 -7.54 3.34 -13.17
N ALA A 8 -7.24 2.04 -13.05
CA ALA A 8 -7.64 1.07 -14.08
C ALA A 8 -9.12 0.64 -13.90
N VAL A 9 -9.82 1.20 -12.90
CA VAL A 9 -11.18 0.84 -12.46
C VAL A 9 -12.11 2.06 -12.52
N GLU A 10 -13.36 1.86 -12.92
CA GLU A 10 -14.35 2.94 -13.09
C GLU A 10 -14.45 3.86 -11.85
N PRO A 11 -14.53 5.21 -11.99
CA PRO A 11 -14.63 6.15 -10.86
C PRO A 11 -15.82 5.92 -9.91
N SER A 12 -16.82 5.16 -10.32
CA SER A 12 -17.96 4.75 -9.50
C SER A 12 -17.66 3.58 -8.56
N ASP A 13 -16.48 2.98 -8.66
CA ASP A 13 -16.06 1.88 -7.80
C ASP A 13 -15.74 2.39 -6.40
N ALA A 14 -16.49 1.93 -5.39
CA ALA A 14 -16.24 2.29 -4.00
C ALA A 14 -14.82 1.90 -3.52
N ARG A 15 -14.18 0.93 -4.21
CA ARG A 15 -12.81 0.45 -3.95
C ARG A 15 -11.74 1.41 -4.48
N ALA A 16 -12.11 2.26 -5.43
CA ALA A 16 -11.30 3.36 -5.99
C ALA A 16 -11.44 4.67 -5.19
N ASN A 17 -12.12 4.66 -4.04
CA ASN A 17 -12.37 5.87 -3.27
C ASN A 17 -11.08 6.41 -2.66
N VAL A 18 -10.53 7.44 -3.31
CA VAL A 18 -9.27 8.10 -2.92
C VAL A 18 -9.28 8.56 -1.46
N ALA A 19 -10.41 9.06 -0.94
CA ALA A 19 -10.49 9.50 0.45
C ALA A 19 -10.34 8.34 1.43
N PHE A 20 -10.89 7.16 1.09
CA PHE A 20 -10.72 5.96 1.88
C PHE A 20 -9.26 5.49 1.88
N LEU A 21 -8.62 5.45 0.70
CA LEU A 21 -7.21 5.05 0.56
C LEU A 21 -6.27 6.01 1.31
N GLU A 22 -6.54 7.31 1.24
CA GLU A 22 -5.81 8.34 2.00
C GLU A 22 -5.96 8.15 3.51
N GLN A 23 -7.16 7.84 3.99
CA GLN A 23 -7.40 7.58 5.40
C GLN A 23 -6.65 6.34 5.87
N LEU A 24 -6.73 5.24 5.11
CA LEU A 24 -6.04 4.00 5.45
C LEU A 24 -4.51 4.19 5.49
N TYR A 25 -3.94 4.91 4.53
CA TYR A 25 -2.52 5.26 4.52
C TYR A 25 -2.13 6.08 5.77
N GLN A 26 -2.92 7.11 6.13
CA GLN A 26 -2.64 7.93 7.32
C GLN A 26 -2.68 7.12 8.62
N MET A 27 -3.51 6.08 8.70
CA MET A 27 -3.54 5.18 9.85
C MET A 27 -2.24 4.36 9.97
N VAL A 28 -1.67 3.91 8.85
CA VAL A 28 -0.38 3.21 8.82
C VAL A 28 0.76 4.17 9.17
N GLU A 29 0.77 5.37 8.59
CA GLU A 29 1.75 6.43 8.87
C GLU A 29 1.78 6.75 10.38
N SER A 30 0.59 6.94 10.97
CA SER A 30 0.42 7.19 12.41
C SER A 30 0.87 5.99 13.26
N CYS A 31 0.52 4.77 12.87
CA CYS A 31 0.95 3.55 13.56
C CYS A 31 2.47 3.37 13.55
N ALA A 32 3.10 3.59 12.39
CA ALA A 32 4.54 3.46 12.22
C ALA A 32 5.32 4.59 12.91
N GLY A 33 4.70 5.75 13.10
CA GLY A 33 5.38 6.95 13.61
C GLY A 33 6.43 7.49 12.62
N ILE A 34 6.28 7.17 11.32
CA ILE A 34 7.18 7.58 10.24
C ILE A 34 6.39 8.51 9.33
N GLN A 35 6.94 9.69 9.05
CA GLN A 35 6.38 10.62 8.07
C GLN A 35 7.11 10.49 6.74
N ALA A 36 6.37 10.47 5.64
CA ALA A 36 6.92 10.41 4.29
C ALA A 36 6.01 11.19 3.30
N PRO A 37 6.53 11.59 2.12
CA PRO A 37 5.71 12.12 1.04
C PRO A 37 4.56 11.20 0.63
N ALA A 38 3.66 11.69 -0.23
CA ALA A 38 2.60 10.85 -0.77
C ALA A 38 3.16 9.86 -1.79
N PRO A 39 3.00 8.53 -1.61
CA PRO A 39 3.32 7.58 -2.66
C PRO A 39 2.32 7.72 -3.82
N LEU A 40 2.73 7.27 -5.01
CA LEU A 40 1.83 7.01 -6.12
C LEU A 40 1.13 5.66 -5.86
N VAL A 41 -0.19 5.65 -5.87
CA VAL A 41 -0.97 4.41 -5.68
C VAL A 41 -1.77 4.14 -6.95
N VAL A 42 -1.56 2.95 -7.52
CA VAL A 42 -2.30 2.48 -8.69
C VAL A 42 -3.09 1.25 -8.28
N ILE A 43 -4.38 1.26 -8.60
CA ILE A 43 -5.27 0.13 -8.37
C ILE A 43 -5.43 -0.62 -9.69
N GLU A 44 -4.94 -1.86 -9.69
CA GLU A 44 -4.95 -2.78 -10.83
C GLU A 44 -6.05 -3.82 -10.65
N LYS A 45 -6.44 -4.50 -11.72
CA LYS A 45 -7.47 -5.55 -11.63
C LYS A 45 -6.93 -6.79 -10.89
N GLU A 46 -7.75 -7.43 -10.07
CA GLU A 46 -7.42 -8.69 -9.41
C GLU A 46 -6.85 -9.73 -10.40
N GLY A 47 -5.74 -10.35 -10.00
CA GLY A 47 -5.03 -11.36 -10.80
C GLY A 47 -4.15 -10.82 -11.94
N THR A 48 -4.03 -9.49 -12.10
CA THR A 48 -3.18 -8.89 -13.14
C THR A 48 -1.80 -8.45 -12.65
N LEU A 49 -1.64 -8.28 -11.34
CA LEU A 49 -0.36 -7.95 -10.72
C LEU A 49 0.54 -9.19 -10.67
N VAL A 50 1.56 -9.19 -11.51
CA VAL A 50 2.61 -10.22 -11.54
C VAL A 50 3.94 -9.56 -11.22
N SER A 51 4.64 -10.05 -10.20
CA SER A 51 5.94 -9.52 -9.83
C SER A 51 6.97 -9.89 -10.91
N PRO A 52 7.76 -8.93 -11.41
CA PRO A 52 8.83 -9.22 -12.36
C PRO A 52 10.01 -9.96 -11.70
N LEU A 53 10.06 -10.03 -10.36
CA LEU A 53 11.17 -10.66 -9.62
C LEU A 53 11.03 -12.19 -9.57
N ASP A 54 9.82 -12.68 -9.34
CA ASP A 54 9.53 -14.11 -9.17
C ASP A 54 8.58 -14.68 -10.22
N GLY A 55 7.92 -13.82 -11.02
CA GLY A 55 6.93 -14.21 -12.02
C GLY A 55 5.61 -14.71 -11.42
N LEU A 56 5.36 -14.47 -10.13
CA LEU A 56 4.17 -14.90 -9.41
C LEU A 56 3.13 -13.77 -9.34
N GLN A 57 1.87 -14.16 -9.15
CA GLN A 57 0.81 -13.21 -8.87
C GLN A 57 0.91 -12.70 -7.44
N HIS A 58 0.71 -11.39 -7.26
CA HIS A 58 0.74 -10.71 -5.97
C HIS A 58 -0.48 -9.81 -5.80
N HIS A 59 -0.88 -9.55 -4.56
CA HIS A 59 -1.97 -8.63 -4.23
C HIS A 59 -1.50 -7.17 -4.04
N GLY A 60 -0.21 -6.99 -3.80
CA GLY A 60 0.45 -5.70 -3.61
C GLY A 60 1.91 -5.77 -4.10
N LEU A 61 2.42 -4.65 -4.63
CA LEU A 61 3.83 -4.48 -4.95
C LEU A 61 4.26 -3.04 -4.70
N TYR A 62 5.38 -2.86 -3.99
CA TYR A 62 6.04 -1.57 -3.81
C TYR A 62 7.33 -1.46 -4.62
N TYR A 63 7.48 -0.36 -5.35
CA TYR A 63 8.70 0.04 -6.05
C TYR A 63 9.23 1.36 -5.48
N PHE A 64 10.45 1.34 -4.94
CA PHE A 64 11.07 2.53 -4.33
C PHE A 64 11.47 3.62 -5.32
N ASP A 65 11.66 3.28 -6.59
CA ASP A 65 11.89 4.22 -7.67
C ASP A 65 10.94 3.83 -8.81
N PRO A 66 9.73 4.42 -8.88
CA PRO A 66 9.43 5.82 -8.57
C PRO A 66 8.52 6.10 -7.34
N ASP A 67 8.68 5.44 -6.20
CA ASP A 67 7.74 5.50 -5.05
C ASP A 67 6.29 5.10 -5.44
N LEU A 68 6.14 3.91 -6.02
CA LEU A 68 4.91 3.38 -6.58
C LEU A 68 4.42 2.17 -5.79
N MET A 69 3.18 2.22 -5.32
CA MET A 69 2.45 1.07 -4.78
C MET A 69 1.39 0.62 -5.80
N LEU A 70 1.50 -0.62 -6.25
CA LEU A 70 0.49 -1.29 -7.05
C LEU A 70 -0.35 -2.18 -6.14
N ILE A 71 -1.66 -2.02 -6.15
CA ILE A 71 -2.59 -2.79 -5.31
C ILE A 71 -3.69 -3.34 -6.21
N ASP A 72 -4.14 -4.57 -5.97
CA ASP A 72 -5.25 -5.12 -6.74
C ASP A 72 -6.64 -4.63 -6.27
N ASP A 73 -7.64 -4.71 -7.17
CA ASP A 73 -9.01 -4.23 -6.93
C ASP A 73 -9.91 -5.28 -6.27
N GLY A 74 -9.38 -6.43 -5.85
CA GLY A 74 -10.09 -7.58 -5.28
C GLY A 74 -10.79 -7.33 -3.94
N ALA A 75 -11.28 -6.11 -3.68
CA ALA A 75 -12.24 -5.70 -2.65
C ALA A 75 -11.95 -6.06 -1.18
N TRP A 76 -10.84 -6.70 -0.85
CA TRP A 76 -10.53 -7.23 0.49
C TRP A 76 -9.10 -6.96 0.97
N THR A 77 -8.25 -6.35 0.15
CA THR A 77 -6.81 -6.21 0.41
C THR A 77 -6.44 -4.83 0.99
N PHE A 78 -7.24 -4.32 1.94
CA PHE A 78 -6.74 -3.28 2.87
C PHE A 78 -5.42 -3.72 3.50
N TRP A 79 -5.28 -5.03 3.71
CA TRP A 79 -4.03 -5.64 4.09
C TRP A 79 -2.89 -5.29 3.13
N SER A 80 -3.04 -5.43 1.82
CA SER A 80 -1.99 -5.11 0.84
C SER A 80 -1.66 -3.62 0.83
N LEU A 81 -2.66 -2.73 0.91
CA LEU A 81 -2.35 -1.29 1.01
C LEU A 81 -1.55 -0.98 2.27
N LYS A 82 -1.92 -1.59 3.41
CA LYS A 82 -1.15 -1.43 4.65
C LYS A 82 0.25 -2.00 4.52
N HIS A 83 0.37 -3.18 3.91
CA HIS A 83 1.61 -3.92 3.72
C HIS A 83 2.60 -3.11 2.89
N GLU A 84 2.18 -2.67 1.69
CA GLU A 84 3.02 -1.85 0.82
C GLU A 84 3.33 -0.48 1.44
N ALA A 85 2.40 0.08 2.23
CA ALA A 85 2.67 1.33 2.95
C ALA A 85 3.77 1.17 4.01
N VAL A 86 3.86 0.03 4.70
CA VAL A 86 4.98 -0.23 5.63
C VAL A 86 6.30 -0.34 4.87
N HIS A 87 6.33 -1.07 3.74
CA HIS A 87 7.51 -1.13 2.88
C HIS A 87 7.95 0.27 2.42
N TYR A 88 7.00 1.10 1.99
CA TYR A 88 7.23 2.49 1.58
C TYR A 88 7.85 3.34 2.71
N LEU A 89 7.23 3.31 3.89
CA LEU A 89 7.67 4.11 5.03
C LEU A 89 9.06 3.69 5.52
N LEU A 90 9.33 2.38 5.59
CA LEU A 90 10.65 1.87 5.95
C LEU A 90 11.73 2.27 4.94
N GLN A 91 11.41 2.20 3.64
CA GLN A 91 12.32 2.64 2.59
C GLN A 91 12.66 4.12 2.72
N HIS A 92 11.67 4.99 2.98
CA HIS A 92 11.90 6.43 3.16
C HIS A 92 12.68 6.75 4.43
N ALA A 93 12.39 6.06 5.54
CA ALA A 93 13.05 6.32 6.81
C ALA A 93 14.48 5.76 6.89
N LEU A 94 14.71 4.59 6.30
CA LEU A 94 15.92 3.78 6.54
C LEU A 94 16.70 3.44 5.26
N GLY A 95 16.17 3.74 4.08
CA GLY A 95 16.74 3.31 2.80
C GLY A 95 16.60 1.81 2.54
N ASN A 96 15.75 1.11 3.30
CA ASN A 96 15.48 -0.32 3.17
C ASN A 96 13.99 -0.59 3.37
N SER A 97 13.33 -1.17 2.36
CA SER A 97 11.92 -1.51 2.42
C SER A 97 11.60 -2.70 3.31
N ASP A 98 12.60 -3.45 3.79
CA ASP A 98 12.44 -4.67 4.59
C ASP A 98 11.65 -5.76 3.86
N PRO A 99 12.16 -6.28 2.73
CA PRO A 99 11.47 -7.27 1.90
C PRO A 99 11.25 -8.62 2.62
N ASP A 100 12.02 -8.90 3.66
CA ASP A 100 11.93 -10.12 4.46
C ASP A 100 11.02 -9.98 5.69
N HIS A 101 10.30 -8.85 5.81
CA HIS A 101 9.32 -8.57 6.86
C HIS A 101 9.85 -8.75 8.29
N THR A 102 11.09 -8.33 8.54
CA THR A 102 11.75 -8.50 9.84
C THR A 102 11.32 -7.44 10.87
N SER A 103 10.83 -6.31 10.41
CA SER A 103 10.31 -5.21 11.20
C SER A 103 9.02 -5.59 11.91
N SER A 104 8.90 -5.20 13.18
CA SER A 104 7.66 -5.37 13.95
C SER A 104 6.49 -4.58 13.37
N LEU A 105 6.74 -3.60 12.49
CA LEU A 105 5.69 -2.79 11.87
C LEU A 105 4.71 -3.61 11.04
N PHE A 106 5.14 -4.72 10.43
CA PHE A 106 4.23 -5.62 9.71
C PHE A 106 3.21 -6.23 10.69
N ALA A 107 3.66 -6.72 11.84
CA ALA A 107 2.77 -7.24 12.86
C ALA A 107 1.86 -6.15 13.47
N THR A 108 2.39 -4.96 13.76
CA THR A 108 1.64 -3.93 14.50
C THR A 108 0.74 -3.07 13.63
N CYS A 109 1.13 -2.78 12.39
CA CYS A 109 0.45 -1.82 11.52
C CYS A 109 -0.28 -2.46 10.33
N VAL A 110 0.00 -3.73 10.02
CA VAL A 110 -0.66 -4.45 8.92
C VAL A 110 -1.66 -5.46 9.48
N GLU A 111 -1.17 -6.41 10.29
CA GLU A 111 -1.96 -7.55 10.79
C GLU A 111 -3.04 -7.17 11.80
N LEU A 112 -2.81 -6.13 12.60
CA LEU A 112 -3.81 -5.68 13.56
C LEU A 112 -4.93 -4.92 12.84
N PRO A 113 -6.21 -5.20 13.17
CA PRO A 113 -7.32 -4.42 12.65
C PRO A 113 -7.17 -2.99 13.18
N PHE A 114 -7.25 -2.02 12.28
CA PHE A 114 -7.42 -0.66 12.74
C PHE A 114 -8.86 -0.50 13.23
N ALA A 115 -9.05 0.21 14.34
CA ALA A 115 -10.35 0.75 14.67
C ALA A 115 -10.68 1.83 13.63
N MET A 116 -11.48 1.46 12.62
CA MET A 116 -12.05 2.44 11.70
C MET A 116 -13.07 3.27 12.50
N PRO A 117 -12.98 4.61 12.50
CA PRO A 117 -13.97 5.47 13.14
C PRO A 117 -15.34 5.41 12.44
#